data_AF-A0A835R4F0-F1
#
_entry.id   AF-A0A835R4F0-F1
#
_cell.length_a   1.000
_cell.length_b   1.000
_cell.length_c   1.000
_cell.angle_alpha   90.00
_cell.angle_beta   90.00
_cell.angle_gamma   90.00
#
_symmetry.space_group_name_H-M   'P 1'
#
loop_
_entity.id
_entity.type
_entity.pdbx_description
1 polymer ?
#
loop_
_entity_poly.entity_id
_entity_poly.type
_entity_poly.pdbx_seq_one_letter_code
_entity_poly.pdbx_strand_id
1 'polypeptide(L)'
;MQAIFRKGHTVIFGHHKSIFNPISSNNSVFDQLQHLTEIMIVPVGANSFEEAMQMGSETYHHLKSVIIEKYGSGGCNVGDDGGFAPNVSSVFEGLDLTKEAVHRAGYSGRIKFAIDVGATEFCIGKKYDLDFKSPHKSGQNFKTGEDMIEMYSKLCAEYPIISIEQPFDKDDWGAHTATY
;
A
#
# COMPACT_ATOMS: atom_id res chain seq x y z
N MET A 1 -7.66 11.44 9.80
CA MET A 1 -6.25 11.25 10.18
C MET A 1 -6.21 10.50 11.50
N GLN A 2 -6.20 9.17 11.43
CA GLN A 2 -6.00 8.33 12.59
C GLN A 2 -4.51 7.93 12.59
N ALA A 3 -3.82 8.21 13.69
CA ALA A 3 -2.45 7.75 13.92
C ALA A 3 -2.54 6.39 14.61
N ILE A 4 -1.93 5.35 14.04
CA ILE A 4 -1.85 4.05 14.68
C ILE A 4 -0.47 3.88 15.30
N PHE A 5 -0.52 3.59 16.60
CA PHE A 5 0.63 3.55 17.47
C PHE A 5 1.01 2.09 17.71
N ARG A 6 2.15 1.65 17.16
CA ARG A 6 2.86 0.46 17.68
C ARG A 6 3.98 0.93 18.61
N LYS A 7 4.21 0.17 19.69
CA LYS A 7 5.10 0.55 20.81
C LYS A 7 6.48 1.02 20.30
N GLY A 8 6.75 2.31 20.50
CA GLY A 8 8.10 2.89 20.48
C GLY A 8 8.51 3.63 19.21
N HIS A 9 7.94 4.82 18.97
CA HIS A 9 8.43 5.84 18.02
C HIS A 9 7.94 5.76 16.56
N THR A 10 6.96 4.92 16.24
CA THR A 10 6.47 4.78 14.87
C THR A 10 5.04 5.30 14.74
N VAL A 11 4.86 6.40 14.00
CA VAL A 11 3.54 6.91 13.59
C VAL A 11 3.23 6.33 12.22
N ILE A 12 2.19 5.52 12.12
CA ILE A 12 1.72 4.98 10.84
C ILE A 12 0.50 5.81 10.44
N PHE A 13 0.52 6.37 9.22
CA PHE A 13 -0.63 7.04 8.63
C PHE A 13 -1.29 6.11 7.60
N GLY A 14 -2.38 5.49 8.01
CA GLY A 14 -3.28 4.70 7.16
C GLY A 14 -4.36 4.08 8.02
N HIS A 15 -5.58 4.00 7.49
CA HIS A 15 -6.53 2.98 7.93
C HIS A 15 -7.71 2.79 6.96
N HIS A 16 -8.45 1.73 7.28
CA HIS A 16 -9.47 0.96 6.55
C HIS A 16 -10.16 1.56 5.31
N LYS A 17 -9.91 0.86 4.19
CA LYS A 17 -10.66 0.94 2.91
C LYS A 17 -10.52 2.25 2.15
N SER A 18 -9.33 2.47 1.60
CA SER A 18 -9.21 3.18 0.32
C SER A 18 -9.38 2.15 -0.81
N ILE A 19 -10.61 2.03 -1.33
CA ILE A 19 -10.89 1.12 -2.44
C ILE A 19 -10.28 1.71 -3.72
N PHE A 20 -9.08 1.23 -4.05
CA PHE A 20 -8.51 1.38 -5.39
C PHE A 20 -9.30 0.50 -6.35
N ASN A 21 -9.90 1.11 -7.38
CA ASN A 21 -10.67 0.39 -8.41
C ASN A 21 -10.03 0.57 -9.79
N PRO A 22 -8.89 -0.08 -10.06
CA PRO A 22 -8.28 -0.08 -11.38
C PRO A 22 -9.17 -0.80 -12.40
N ILE A 23 -9.34 -0.17 -13.57
CA ILE A 23 -9.66 -0.89 -14.80
C ILE A 23 -8.37 -0.85 -15.62
N SER A 24 -7.60 -1.94 -15.62
CA SER A 24 -6.41 -2.10 -16.47
C SER A 24 -6.46 -3.44 -17.21
N SER A 25 -5.99 -3.46 -18.45
CA SER A 25 -6.11 -4.55 -19.41
C SER A 25 -4.78 -5.26 -19.75
N ASN A 26 -3.73 -5.12 -18.92
CA ASN A 26 -2.39 -5.64 -19.21
C ASN A 26 -1.93 -6.73 -18.21
N ASN A 27 -1.31 -7.78 -18.76
CA ASN A 27 -0.93 -9.04 -18.07
C ASN A 27 0.54 -9.04 -17.59
N SER A 28 1.04 -7.99 -16.94
CA SER A 28 2.37 -8.05 -16.29
C SER A 28 2.26 -8.55 -14.85
N VAL A 29 3.28 -9.22 -14.31
CA VAL A 29 3.28 -9.68 -12.89
C VAL A 29 3.17 -8.48 -11.92
N PHE A 30 3.59 -7.30 -12.37
CA PHE A 30 3.56 -6.04 -11.61
C PHE A 30 2.16 -5.39 -11.58
N ASP A 31 1.31 -5.68 -12.58
CA ASP A 31 -0.08 -5.24 -12.63
C ASP A 31 -0.99 -6.03 -11.68
N GLN A 32 -0.51 -7.11 -11.05
CA GLN A 32 -1.41 -8.05 -10.38
C GLN A 32 -1.72 -7.67 -8.92
N LEU A 33 -0.88 -6.88 -8.23
CA LEU A 33 -1.19 -6.39 -6.88
C LEU A 33 -2.03 -5.10 -6.90
N GLN A 34 -3.09 -5.09 -7.71
CA GLN A 34 -3.99 -3.96 -7.92
C GLN A 34 -4.94 -3.69 -6.74
N HIS A 35 -5.00 -4.61 -5.79
CA HIS A 35 -5.99 -4.61 -4.72
C HIS A 35 -5.40 -4.54 -3.31
N LEU A 36 -4.13 -4.12 -3.20
CA LEU A 36 -3.57 -3.74 -1.91
C LEU A 36 -4.48 -2.69 -1.27
N THR A 37 -4.81 -2.91 -0.01
CA THR A 37 -5.83 -2.14 0.69
C THR A 37 -5.28 -0.78 1.07
N GLU A 38 -4.01 -0.71 1.49
CA GLU A 38 -3.43 0.51 2.04
C GLU A 38 -1.94 0.68 1.75
N ILE A 39 -1.55 1.94 1.48
CA ILE A 39 -0.16 2.40 1.49
C ILE A 39 -0.06 3.46 2.58
N MET A 40 0.87 3.26 3.50
CA MET A 40 1.03 4.07 4.68
C MET A 40 2.42 4.67 4.74
N ILE A 41 2.53 5.90 5.24
CA ILE A 41 3.81 6.55 5.51
C ILE A 41 4.19 6.40 6.99
N VAL A 42 5.50 6.26 7.22
CA VAL A 42 6.07 5.94 8.52
C VAL A 42 7.28 6.85 8.82
N PRO A 43 7.13 7.93 9.61
CA PRO A 43 8.20 8.91 9.88
C PRO A 43 9.27 8.43 10.87
N VAL A 44 10.04 7.39 10.50
CA VAL A 44 11.08 6.80 11.38
C VAL A 44 12.23 7.76 11.71
N GLY A 45 12.41 8.83 10.93
CA GLY A 45 13.45 9.83 11.14
C GLY A 45 13.06 10.99 12.05
N ALA A 46 11.86 10.99 12.63
CA ALA A 46 11.41 12.01 13.58
C ALA A 46 12.03 11.82 14.96
N ASN A 47 12.34 12.92 15.65
CA ASN A 47 12.91 12.92 17.01
C ASN A 47 11.84 13.02 18.10
N SER A 48 10.59 13.31 17.71
CA SER A 48 9.45 13.45 18.61
C SER A 48 8.17 13.03 17.90
N PHE A 49 7.12 12.80 18.68
CA PHE A 49 5.81 12.50 18.13
C PHE A 49 5.23 13.69 17.36
N GLU A 50 5.44 14.90 17.87
CA GLU A 50 5.03 16.16 17.25
C GLU A 50 5.67 16.32 15.87
N GLU A 51 6.98 16.05 15.76
CA GLU A 51 7.69 16.07 14.48
C GLU A 51 7.16 15.00 13.53
N ALA A 52 6.89 13.78 14.01
CA ALA A 52 6.31 12.73 13.17
C ALA A 52 4.92 13.11 12.64
N MET A 53 4.09 13.77 13.46
CA MET A 53 2.78 14.28 13.06
C MET A 53 2.89 15.39 12.01
N GLN A 54 3.82 16.31 12.18
CA GLN A 54 4.10 17.36 11.20
C GLN A 54 4.55 16.76 9.87
N MET A 55 5.55 15.85 9.89
CA MET A 55 6.06 15.15 8.72
C MET A 55 4.94 14.43 7.95
N GLY A 56 4.06 13.76 8.68
CA GLY A 56 2.89 13.09 8.12
C GLY A 56 1.91 14.05 7.45
N SER A 57 1.53 15.12 8.14
CA SER A 57 0.58 16.11 7.61
C SER A 57 1.09 16.82 6.37
N GLU A 58 2.37 17.22 6.36
CA GLU A 58 2.98 17.89 5.21
C GLU A 58 3.07 16.94 4.01
N THR A 59 3.52 15.69 4.24
CA THR A 59 3.56 14.66 3.20
C THR A 59 2.17 14.38 2.63
N TYR A 60 1.13 14.33 3.48
CA TYR A 60 -0.26 14.15 3.04
C TYR A 60 -0.75 15.29 2.13
N HIS A 61 -0.46 16.55 2.48
CA HIS A 61 -0.80 17.68 1.61
C HIS A 61 -0.03 17.67 0.28
N HIS A 62 1.25 17.30 0.31
CA HIS A 62 2.02 17.10 -0.92
C HIS A 62 1.47 15.95 -1.78
N LEU A 63 1.05 14.85 -1.15
CA LEU A 63 0.43 13.73 -1.85
C LEU A 63 -0.85 14.17 -2.57
N LYS A 64 -1.67 15.01 -1.92
CA LYS A 64 -2.84 15.63 -2.57
C LYS A 64 -2.43 16.35 -3.85
N SER A 65 -1.43 17.23 -3.78
CA SER A 65 -0.94 17.97 -4.96
C SER A 65 -0.45 17.05 -6.07
N VAL A 66 0.35 16.03 -5.72
CA VAL A 66 0.86 15.04 -6.68
C VAL A 66 -0.28 14.28 -7.37
N ILE A 67 -1.32 13.91 -6.62
CA ILE A 67 -2.51 13.25 -7.18
C ILE A 67 -3.29 14.19 -8.11
N ILE A 68 -3.50 15.45 -7.72
CA ILE A 68 -4.18 16.45 -8.56
C ILE A 68 -3.41 16.67 -9.86
N GLU A 69 -2.09 16.75 -9.80
CA GLU A 69 -1.25 16.94 -10.98
C GLU A 69 -1.36 15.77 -11.95
N LYS A 70 -1.46 14.53 -11.45
CA LYS A 70 -1.49 13.33 -12.29
C LYS A 70 -2.90 12.95 -12.78
N TYR A 71 -3.92 13.07 -11.93
CA TYR A 71 -5.28 12.57 -12.20
C TYR A 71 -6.35 13.66 -12.19
N GLY A 72 -5.97 14.92 -11.95
CA GLY A 72 -6.90 16.02 -11.77
C GLY A 72 -7.58 16.02 -10.40
N SER A 73 -8.37 17.07 -10.13
CA SER A 73 -9.03 17.28 -8.83
C SER A 73 -9.97 16.15 -8.40
N GLY A 74 -10.50 15.38 -9.36
CA GLY A 74 -11.36 14.23 -9.09
C GLY A 74 -10.62 13.02 -8.49
N GLY A 75 -9.29 12.98 -8.55
CA GLY A 75 -8.47 11.92 -7.95
C GLY A 75 -8.30 12.05 -6.43
N CYS A 76 -8.71 13.16 -5.83
CA CYS A 76 -8.54 13.44 -4.40
C CYS A 76 -9.76 13.10 -3.55
N ASN A 77 -10.61 12.19 -4.02
CA ASN A 77 -11.65 11.64 -3.16
C ASN A 77 -11.01 10.97 -1.95
N VAL A 78 -11.65 11.16 -0.81
CA VAL A 78 -11.15 10.72 0.48
C VAL A 78 -12.01 9.54 0.92
N GLY A 79 -11.37 8.42 1.28
CA GLY A 79 -12.04 7.27 1.87
C GLY A 79 -12.47 7.51 3.32
N ASP A 80 -13.09 6.52 3.93
CA ASP A 80 -13.69 6.62 5.27
C ASP A 80 -12.65 7.04 6.36
N ASP A 81 -11.38 6.70 6.16
CA ASP A 81 -10.30 6.96 7.12
C ASP A 81 -9.41 8.18 6.80
N GLY A 82 -9.78 8.94 5.77
CA GLY A 82 -9.05 10.15 5.42
C GLY A 82 -7.90 9.94 4.42
N GLY A 83 -7.71 8.73 3.90
CA GLY A 83 -6.75 8.45 2.82
C GLY A 83 -7.28 8.85 1.44
N PHE A 84 -6.40 9.22 0.52
CA PHE A 84 -6.79 9.45 -0.88
C PHE A 84 -7.01 8.12 -1.60
N ALA A 85 -8.01 8.06 -2.48
CA ALA A 85 -8.29 6.92 -3.33
C ALA A 85 -8.21 7.30 -4.83
N PRO A 86 -7.03 7.67 -5.35
CA PRO A 86 -6.86 7.90 -6.78
C PRO A 86 -7.05 6.62 -7.57
N ASN A 87 -7.52 6.72 -8.82
CA ASN A 87 -7.66 5.56 -9.69
C ASN A 87 -6.29 5.15 -10.28
N VAL A 88 -5.47 4.48 -9.46
CA VAL A 88 -4.16 3.94 -9.87
C VAL A 88 -4.34 2.57 -10.50
N SER A 89 -3.46 2.26 -11.44
CA SER A 89 -3.41 0.99 -12.20
C SER A 89 -2.63 -0.12 -11.48
N SER A 90 -1.82 0.20 -10.47
CA SER A 90 -1.04 -0.79 -9.70
C SER A 90 -0.60 -0.23 -8.34
N VAL A 91 -0.15 -1.11 -7.44
CA VAL A 91 0.50 -0.68 -6.19
C VAL A 91 1.76 0.15 -6.44
N PHE A 92 2.56 -0.21 -7.43
CA PHE A 92 3.80 0.51 -7.77
C PHE A 92 3.49 1.98 -8.06
N GLU A 93 2.43 2.22 -8.81
CA GLU A 93 1.96 3.58 -9.07
C GLU A 93 1.53 4.32 -7.79
N GLY A 94 0.83 3.66 -6.88
CA GLY A 94 0.52 4.22 -5.56
C GLY A 94 1.76 4.54 -4.71
N LEU A 95 2.75 3.65 -4.73
CA LEU A 95 4.02 3.80 -4.02
C LEU A 95 4.88 4.91 -4.65
N ASP A 96 4.86 5.07 -5.97
CA ASP A 96 5.55 6.14 -6.69
C ASP A 96 4.96 7.52 -6.34
N LEU A 97 3.64 7.65 -6.30
CA LEU A 97 2.97 8.88 -5.85
C LEU A 97 3.37 9.23 -4.41
N THR A 98 3.40 8.23 -3.54
CA THR A 98 3.78 8.38 -2.13
C THR A 98 5.25 8.78 -1.99
N LYS A 99 6.15 8.15 -2.77
CA LYS A 99 7.58 8.47 -2.84
C LYS A 99 7.83 9.89 -3.32
N GLU A 100 7.11 10.33 -4.34
CA GLU A 100 7.17 11.70 -4.83
C GLU A 100 6.67 12.70 -3.78
N ALA A 101 5.57 12.38 -3.08
CA ALA A 101 5.07 13.22 -2.00
C ALA A 101 6.09 13.39 -0.86
N VAL A 102 6.73 12.29 -0.43
CA VAL A 102 7.80 12.31 0.57
C VAL A 102 9.00 13.11 0.09
N HIS A 103 9.34 13.01 -1.20
CA HIS A 103 10.41 13.78 -1.81
C HIS A 103 10.11 15.28 -1.77
N ARG A 104 8.92 15.69 -2.24
CA ARG A 104 8.48 17.10 -2.23
C ARG A 104 8.37 17.70 -0.84
N ALA A 105 7.97 16.90 0.15
CA ALA A 105 7.93 17.30 1.55
C ALA A 105 9.32 17.44 2.20
N GLY A 106 10.40 17.06 1.51
CA GLY A 106 11.77 17.16 2.03
C GLY A 106 12.13 16.05 3.04
N TYR A 107 11.38 14.95 3.09
CA TYR A 107 11.55 13.87 4.07
C TYR A 107 12.13 12.57 3.50
N SER A 108 12.78 12.65 2.34
CA SER A 108 13.48 11.52 1.72
C SER A 108 14.43 10.84 2.71
N GLY A 109 14.30 9.52 2.87
CA GLY A 109 15.09 8.72 3.82
C GLY A 109 14.64 8.79 5.28
N ARG A 110 13.85 9.80 5.66
CA ARG A 110 13.26 9.96 7.01
C ARG A 110 11.86 9.37 7.13
N ILE A 111 11.14 9.23 6.01
CA ILE A 111 9.88 8.49 5.92
C ILE A 111 10.13 7.16 5.20
N LYS A 112 9.59 6.09 5.77
CA LYS A 112 9.52 4.73 5.23
C LYS A 112 8.05 4.39 4.95
N PHE A 113 7.79 3.24 4.33
CA PHE A 113 6.42 2.82 4.00
C PHE A 113 6.01 1.57 4.77
N ALA A 114 4.70 1.46 5.01
CA ALA A 114 4.05 0.21 5.37
C ALA A 114 2.92 -0.04 4.37
N ILE A 115 2.64 -1.31 4.08
CA ILE A 115 1.52 -1.69 3.23
C ILE A 115 0.63 -2.67 3.98
N ASP A 116 -0.68 -2.58 3.75
CA ASP A 116 -1.63 -3.63 4.12
C ASP A 116 -2.10 -4.32 2.84
N VAL A 117 -1.99 -5.64 2.84
CA VAL A 117 -2.36 -6.47 1.70
C VAL A 117 -3.79 -6.97 1.81
N GLY A 118 -4.31 -7.20 3.02
CA GLY A 118 -5.63 -7.80 3.19
C GLY A 118 -5.79 -9.14 2.46
N ALA A 119 -4.74 -9.97 2.41
CA ALA A 119 -4.67 -11.15 1.52
C ALA A 119 -5.78 -12.18 1.73
N THR A 120 -6.40 -12.19 2.92
CA THR A 120 -7.55 -13.04 3.23
C THR A 120 -8.75 -12.73 2.33
N GLU A 121 -8.98 -11.49 1.91
CA GLU A 121 -10.14 -11.12 1.08
C GLU A 121 -10.12 -11.79 -0.30
N PHE A 122 -8.92 -12.16 -0.77
CA PHE A 122 -8.71 -12.73 -2.10
C PHE A 122 -8.01 -14.08 -2.07
N CYS A 123 -7.91 -14.71 -0.90
CA CYS A 123 -7.47 -16.09 -0.80
C CYS A 123 -8.65 -17.04 -1.11
N ILE A 124 -8.43 -17.97 -2.03
CA ILE A 124 -9.38 -19.02 -2.38
C ILE A 124 -8.66 -20.36 -2.20
N GLY A 125 -8.94 -21.04 -1.08
CA GLY A 125 -8.25 -22.27 -0.69
C GLY A 125 -6.83 -21.98 -0.18
N LYS A 126 -5.82 -22.21 -1.03
CA LYS A 126 -4.39 -21.95 -0.73
C LYS A 126 -3.70 -21.10 -1.79
N LYS A 127 -4.51 -20.36 -2.56
CA LYS A 127 -4.04 -19.56 -3.67
C LYS A 127 -4.71 -18.19 -3.61
N TYR A 128 -4.03 -17.20 -4.12
CA TYR A 128 -4.42 -15.80 -4.04
C TYR A 128 -4.89 -15.31 -5.41
N ASP A 129 -6.18 -14.98 -5.54
CA ASP A 129 -6.78 -14.47 -6.78
C ASP A 129 -6.58 -12.96 -6.86
N LEU A 130 -5.51 -12.55 -7.53
CA LEU A 130 -5.16 -11.16 -7.67
C LEU A 130 -6.14 -10.34 -8.52
N ASP A 131 -7.06 -10.99 -9.26
CA ASP A 131 -8.12 -10.36 -10.03
C ASP A 131 -9.50 -10.53 -9.36
N PHE A 132 -9.58 -10.79 -8.05
CA PHE A 132 -10.83 -11.19 -7.39
C PHE A 132 -12.01 -10.19 -7.53
N LYS A 133 -11.71 -8.91 -7.78
CA LYS A 133 -12.71 -7.85 -8.04
C LYS A 133 -13.08 -7.69 -9.52
N SER A 134 -12.37 -8.35 -10.43
CA SER A 134 -12.68 -8.32 -11.86
C SER A 134 -14.02 -9.00 -12.16
N PRO A 135 -14.91 -8.39 -12.97
CA PRO A 135 -16.18 -9.00 -13.35
C PRO A 135 -15.99 -10.25 -14.23
N HIS A 136 -14.83 -10.40 -14.86
CA HIS A 136 -14.48 -11.56 -15.69
C HIS A 136 -13.34 -12.35 -15.05
N LYS A 137 -13.71 -13.22 -14.10
CA LYS A 137 -12.74 -14.10 -13.43
C LYS A 137 -12.20 -15.12 -14.44
N SER A 138 -10.94 -14.96 -14.83
CA SER A 138 -10.27 -15.91 -15.72
C SER A 138 -9.87 -17.21 -15.01
N GLY A 139 -9.71 -17.17 -13.68
CA GLY A 139 -9.13 -18.26 -12.90
C GLY A 139 -7.61 -18.44 -13.11
N GLN A 140 -6.98 -17.63 -13.97
CA GLN A 140 -5.60 -17.83 -14.43
C GLN A 140 -4.57 -17.07 -13.60
N ASN A 141 -4.98 -16.05 -12.84
CA ASN A 141 -4.07 -15.21 -12.04
C ASN A 141 -4.02 -15.62 -10.56
N PHE A 142 -4.18 -16.91 -10.29
CA PHE A 142 -4.04 -17.47 -8.95
C PHE A 142 -2.56 -17.63 -8.59
N LYS A 143 -2.13 -16.98 -7.51
CA LYS A 143 -0.76 -17.03 -7.00
C LYS A 143 -0.61 -18.00 -5.83
N THR A 144 0.54 -18.64 -5.73
CA THR A 144 0.95 -19.42 -4.56
C THR A 144 1.50 -18.51 -3.46
N GLY A 145 1.69 -19.03 -2.25
CA GLY A 145 2.36 -18.27 -1.17
C GLY A 145 3.77 -17.85 -1.58
N GLU A 146 4.51 -18.72 -2.27
CA GLU A 146 5.85 -18.44 -2.79
C GLU A 146 5.85 -17.31 -3.82
N ASP A 147 4.87 -17.29 -4.73
CA ASP A 147 4.71 -16.19 -5.69
C ASP A 147 4.46 -14.86 -4.96
N MET A 148 3.62 -14.88 -3.91
CA MET A 148 3.35 -13.70 -3.08
C MET A 148 4.62 -13.20 -2.39
N ILE A 149 5.44 -14.09 -1.81
CA ILE A 149 6.74 -13.76 -1.21
C ILE A 149 7.67 -13.10 -2.22
N GLU A 150 7.74 -13.61 -3.45
CA GLU A 150 8.59 -13.03 -4.50
C GLU A 150 8.12 -11.60 -4.85
N MET A 151 6.80 -11.39 -4.96
CA MET A 151 6.24 -10.06 -5.21
C MET A 151 6.55 -9.09 -4.06
N TYR A 152 6.39 -9.51 -2.81
CA TYR A 152 6.74 -8.68 -1.65
C TYR A 152 8.23 -8.36 -1.60
N SER A 153 9.09 -9.32 -1.94
CA SER A 153 10.54 -9.13 -1.99
C SER A 153 10.93 -8.05 -3.01
N LYS A 154 10.28 -8.05 -4.18
CA LYS A 154 10.49 -7.00 -5.21
C LYS A 154 10.04 -5.62 -4.70
N LEU A 155 8.87 -5.55 -4.06
CA LEU A 155 8.39 -4.30 -3.46
C LEU A 155 9.36 -3.76 -2.41
N CYS A 156 9.87 -4.61 -1.52
CA CYS A 156 10.86 -4.23 -0.51
C CYS A 156 12.23 -3.84 -1.10
N ALA A 157 12.58 -4.35 -2.28
CA ALA A 157 13.82 -3.97 -2.97
C ALA A 157 13.73 -2.59 -3.64
N GLU A 158 12.56 -2.23 -4.16
CA GLU A 158 12.35 -0.98 -4.92
C GLU A 158 11.91 0.20 -4.04
N TYR A 159 11.22 -0.10 -2.93
CA TYR A 159 10.64 0.91 -2.03
C TYR A 159 11.11 0.71 -0.60
N PRO A 160 11.18 1.79 0.21
CA PRO A 160 11.60 1.72 1.60
C PRO A 160 10.50 1.16 2.52
N ILE A 161 9.97 -0.02 2.20
CA ILE A 161 8.92 -0.72 2.95
C ILE A 161 9.55 -1.41 4.15
N ILE A 162 9.01 -1.14 5.34
CA ILE A 162 9.49 -1.69 6.61
C ILE A 162 8.42 -2.51 7.35
N SER A 163 7.20 -2.58 6.82
CA SER A 163 6.12 -3.38 7.37
C SER A 163 5.16 -3.80 6.26
N ILE A 164 4.76 -5.07 6.28
CA ILE A 164 3.70 -5.63 5.43
C ILE A 164 2.68 -6.26 6.37
N GLU A 165 1.45 -5.74 6.35
CA GLU A 165 0.32 -6.26 7.12
C GLU A 165 -0.52 -7.23 6.28
N GLN A 166 -1.02 -8.27 6.94
CA GLN A 166 -1.86 -9.33 6.34
C GLN A 166 -1.33 -9.87 4.99
N PRO A 167 -0.04 -10.27 4.89
CA PRO A 167 0.56 -10.73 3.63
C PRO A 167 -0.03 -12.05 3.11
N PHE A 168 -0.68 -12.83 3.98
CA PHE A 168 -1.27 -14.12 3.65
C PHE A 168 -2.65 -14.26 4.28
N ASP A 169 -3.36 -15.31 3.91
CA ASP A 169 -4.62 -15.65 4.56
C ASP A 169 -4.43 -15.85 6.08
N LYS A 170 -5.44 -15.45 6.86
CA LYS A 170 -5.40 -15.52 8.33
C LYS A 170 -5.16 -16.94 8.87
N ASP A 171 -5.51 -17.97 8.11
CA ASP A 171 -5.35 -19.38 8.47
C ASP A 171 -4.19 -20.07 7.71
N ASP A 172 -3.47 -19.36 6.82
CA ASP A 172 -2.33 -19.89 6.07
C ASP A 172 -1.01 -19.82 6.86
N TRP A 173 -0.98 -20.56 7.97
CA TRP A 173 0.17 -20.62 8.88
C TRP A 173 1.48 -21.04 8.19
N GLY A 174 1.40 -21.88 7.15
CA GLY A 174 2.58 -22.34 6.41
C GLY A 174 3.28 -21.18 5.70
N ALA A 175 2.53 -20.35 4.98
CA ALA A 175 3.07 -19.17 4.32
C ALA A 175 3.64 -18.16 5.32
N HIS A 176 2.94 -17.90 6.43
CA HIS A 176 3.43 -17.01 7.50
C HIS A 176 4.78 -17.47 8.08
N THR A 177 5.01 -18.78 8.22
CA THR A 177 6.29 -19.30 8.73
C THR A 177 7.43 -19.27 7.71
N ALA A 178 7.14 -19.29 6.41
CA ALA A 178 8.15 -19.26 5.35
C ALA A 178 8.81 -17.89 5.17
N THR A 179 8.25 -16.84 5.78
CA THR A 179 8.76 -15.46 5.78
C THR A 179 9.77 -15.13 6.88
N TYR A 180 10.12 -16.08 7.77
CA TYR A 180 11.10 -15.91 8.85
C TYR A 180 12.43 -16.61 8.57
#